data_AF-A0A942Z836-F1
#
_entry.id   AF-A0A942Z836-F1
#
_cell.length_a   1.000
_cell.length_b   1.000
_cell.length_c   1.000
_cell.angle_alpha   90.00
_cell.angle_beta   90.00
_cell.angle_gamma   90.00
#
_symmetry.space_group_name_H-M   'P 1'
#
loop_
_entity.id
_entity.type
_entity.pdbx_description
1 polymer ?
#
loop_
_entity_poly.entity_id
_entity_poly.type
_entity_poly.pdbx_seq_one_letter_code
_entity_poly.pdbx_strand_id
1 'polypeptide(L)'
;MSDKNNSNKDNNRYHYITLGIPFGLMAGTILGSIFDSIAIGSGLGMLLGMFIGFLMDYNKNDIKKIYLIKIIKIVSITVIGIILISLIPKIIDYLW
;
A
#
# COMPACT_ATOMS: atom_id res chain seq x y z
N MET A 1 -13.97 -42.84 20.95
CA MET A 1 -12.71 -42.70 20.19
C MET A 1 -13.11 -42.53 18.74
N SER A 2 -12.99 -41.32 18.18
CA SER A 2 -13.34 -41.03 16.79
C SER A 2 -12.28 -40.12 16.21
N ASP A 3 -11.23 -40.74 15.69
CA ASP A 3 -10.21 -40.12 14.85
C ASP A 3 -10.75 -39.98 13.43
N LYS A 4 -10.88 -38.74 12.93
CA LYS A 4 -10.73 -38.30 11.52
C LYS A 4 -11.44 -36.96 11.31
N ASN A 5 -10.66 -35.90 11.11
CA ASN A 5 -10.59 -35.22 9.81
C ASN A 5 -9.52 -34.14 9.85
N ASN A 6 -8.37 -34.53 9.31
CA ASN A 6 -7.32 -33.65 8.83
C ASN A 6 -7.84 -32.93 7.57
N SER A 7 -8.17 -31.65 7.67
CA SER A 7 -8.42 -30.82 6.48
C SER A 7 -7.93 -29.39 6.71
N ASN A 8 -6.77 -29.12 6.13
CA ASN A 8 -6.35 -27.84 5.54
C ASN A 8 -6.60 -26.58 6.37
N LYS A 9 -5.65 -26.23 7.24
CA LYS A 9 -5.63 -24.94 7.94
C LYS A 9 -4.40 -24.10 7.58
N ASP A 10 -4.00 -24.07 6.31
CA ASP A 10 -2.75 -23.40 5.88
C ASP A 10 -2.87 -22.45 4.68
N ASN A 11 -4.06 -21.90 4.40
CA ASN A 11 -4.26 -21.06 3.20
C ASN A 11 -4.40 -19.56 3.46
N ASN A 12 -4.17 -19.06 4.68
CA ASN A 12 -4.51 -17.67 5.05
C ASN A 12 -3.35 -16.66 5.00
N ARG A 13 -2.33 -16.89 4.15
CA ARG A 13 -1.13 -16.04 4.02
C ARG A 13 -1.24 -14.90 3.00
N TYR A 14 -2.44 -14.61 2.49
CA TYR A 14 -2.63 -13.52 1.52
C TYR A 14 -3.85 -12.65 1.85
N HIS A 15 -4.43 -12.86 3.04
CA HIS A 15 -5.69 -12.21 3.43
C HIS A 15 -5.51 -10.70 3.57
N TYR A 16 -4.39 -10.26 4.15
CA TYR A 16 -4.13 -8.83 4.39
C TYR A 16 -3.76 -8.07 3.12
N ILE A 17 -3.07 -8.70 2.17
CA ILE A 17 -2.76 -8.10 0.86
C ILE A 17 -4.05 -7.91 0.05
N THR A 18 -4.94 -8.91 0.10
CA THR A 18 -6.25 -8.87 -0.56
C THR A 18 -7.14 -7.77 0.02
N LEU A 19 -7.09 -7.53 1.34
CA LEU A 19 -7.81 -6.42 1.98
C LEU A 19 -7.15 -5.06 1.74
N GLY A 20 -5.82 -5.02 1.63
CA GLY A 20 -5.05 -3.79 1.44
C GLY A 20 -5.31 -3.09 0.10
N ILE A 21 -5.54 -3.85 -0.98
CA ILE A 21 -5.81 -3.30 -2.32
C ILE A 21 -7.10 -2.45 -2.37
N PRO A 22 -8.30 -2.96 -1.99
CA PRO A 22 -9.53 -2.17 -2.04
C PRO A 22 -9.50 -1.00 -1.04
N PHE A 23 -8.88 -1.18 0.14
CA PHE A 23 -8.71 -0.10 1.10
C PHE A 23 -7.80 1.01 0.56
N GLY A 24 -6.69 0.61 -0.06
CA GLY A 24 -5.75 1.52 -0.70
C GLY A 24 -6.38 2.28 -1.85
N LEU A 25 -7.15 1.61 -2.71
CA LEU A 25 -7.89 2.26 -3.79
C LEU A 25 -8.91 3.27 -3.26
N MET A 26 -9.69 2.91 -2.24
CA MET A 26 -10.71 3.81 -1.69
C MET A 26 -10.07 5.04 -1.04
N ALA A 27 -9.04 4.85 -0.21
CA ALA A 27 -8.28 5.95 0.39
C ALA A 27 -7.56 6.80 -0.67
N GLY A 28 -6.99 6.15 -1.68
CA GLY A 28 -6.30 6.78 -2.80
C GLY A 28 -7.20 7.64 -3.67
N THR A 29 -8.42 7.17 -3.98
CA THR A 29 -9.40 7.94 -4.74
C THR A 29 -9.84 9.20 -3.97
N ILE A 30 -10.06 9.07 -2.66
CA ILE A 30 -10.40 10.22 -1.80
C ILE A 30 -9.25 11.24 -1.81
N LEU A 31 -8.01 10.79 -1.60
CA LEU A 31 -6.84 11.65 -1.69
C LEU A 31 -6.69 12.27 -3.09
N GLY A 32 -6.83 11.47 -4.16
CA GLY A 32 -6.73 11.90 -5.54
C GLY A 32 -7.78 12.93 -5.96
N SER A 33 -8.98 12.87 -5.35
CA SER A 33 -10.04 13.86 -5.58
C SER A 33 -9.64 15.25 -5.09
N ILE A 34 -8.81 15.34 -4.04
CA ILE A 34 -8.30 16.61 -3.50
C ILE A 34 -7.24 17.21 -4.43
N PHE A 35 -6.54 16.37 -5.20
CA PHE A 35 -5.48 16.80 -6.12
C PHE A 35 -5.96 16.98 -7.57
N ASP A 36 -7.27 16.94 -7.84
CA ASP A 36 -7.90 16.90 -9.18
C ASP A 36 -7.41 15.75 -10.07
N SER A 37 -6.87 14.70 -9.44
CA SER A 37 -6.25 13.60 -10.17
C SER A 37 -6.53 12.27 -9.49
N ILE A 38 -7.77 11.83 -9.65
CA ILE A 38 -8.29 10.55 -9.12
C ILE A 38 -7.48 9.37 -9.64
N ALA A 39 -7.04 9.39 -10.90
CA ALA A 39 -6.21 8.33 -11.47
C ALA A 39 -4.87 8.20 -10.74
N ILE A 40 -4.21 9.32 -10.45
CA ILE A 40 -2.92 9.35 -9.74
C ILE A 40 -3.12 8.97 -8.28
N GLY A 41 -4.14 9.50 -7.61
CA GLY A 41 -4.44 9.19 -6.22
C GLY A 41 -4.83 7.72 -6.00
N SER A 42 -5.67 7.15 -6.86
CA SER A 42 -6.06 5.74 -6.78
C SER A 42 -4.88 4.81 -7.06
N GLY A 43 -4.03 5.13 -8.04
CA GLY A 43 -2.80 4.38 -8.32
C GLY A 43 -1.82 4.40 -7.14
N LEU A 44 -1.60 5.57 -6.54
CA LEU A 44 -0.76 5.72 -5.34
C LEU A 44 -1.37 5.03 -4.12
N GLY A 45 -2.67 5.17 -3.91
CA GLY A 45 -3.36 4.56 -2.79
C GLY A 45 -3.38 3.04 -2.88
N MET A 46 -3.58 2.47 -4.07
CA MET A 46 -3.49 1.02 -4.30
C MET A 46 -2.09 0.50 -3.94
N LEU A 47 -1.04 1.19 -4.38
CA LEU A 47 0.35 0.85 -4.04
C LEU A 47 0.58 0.88 -2.53
N LEU A 48 0.14 1.93 -1.85
CA LEU A 48 0.23 2.06 -0.38
C LEU A 48 -0.55 0.98 0.36
N GLY A 49 -1.80 0.71 -0.05
CA GLY A 49 -2.65 -0.30 0.56
C GLY A 49 -2.12 -1.72 0.39
N MET A 50 -1.62 -2.06 -0.81
CA MET A 50 -0.93 -3.32 -1.05
C MET A 50 0.32 -3.45 -0.15
N PHE A 51 1.05 -2.35 0.03
CA PHE A 51 2.23 -2.31 0.92
C PHE A 51 1.90 -2.61 2.38
N ILE A 52 0.85 -1.97 2.88
CA ILE A 52 0.38 -2.13 4.26
C ILE A 52 -0.14 -3.56 4.47
N GLY A 53 -0.88 -4.10 3.50
CA GLY A 53 -1.32 -5.49 3.50
C GLY A 53 -0.16 -6.48 3.52
N PHE A 54 0.91 -6.20 2.75
CA PHE A 54 2.12 -7.02 2.73
C PHE A 54 2.89 -6.95 4.06
N LEU A 55 3.00 -5.76 4.66
CA LEU A 55 3.63 -5.55 5.98
C LEU A 55 2.89 -6.31 7.09
N MET A 56 1.55 -6.26 7.09
CA MET A 56 0.71 -6.93 8.07
C MET A 56 0.87 -8.46 8.01
N ASP A 57 1.02 -9.00 6.79
CA ASP A 57 1.23 -10.43 6.55
C ASP A 57 2.67 -10.88 6.90
N TYR A 58 3.67 -10.03 6.66
CA TYR A 58 5.08 -10.32 6.96
C TYR A 58 5.47 -10.18 8.44
N ASN A 59 4.64 -9.57 9.28
CA ASN A 59 4.91 -9.37 10.71
C ASN A 59 5.04 -10.68 11.52
N LYS A 60 4.88 -11.85 10.87
CA LYS A 60 5.08 -13.17 11.47
C LYS A 60 6.52 -13.69 11.48
N ASN A 61 7.50 -13.01 10.85
CA ASN A 61 8.91 -13.45 10.78
C ASN A 61 9.91 -12.30 10.99
N ASP A 62 10.59 -12.25 12.13
CA ASP A 62 11.44 -11.12 12.56
C ASP A 62 12.65 -10.82 11.67
N ILE A 63 13.22 -11.83 11.00
CA ILE A 63 14.41 -11.65 10.14
C ILE A 63 14.08 -10.85 8.87
N LYS A 64 12.84 -10.96 8.38
CA LYS A 64 12.40 -10.27 7.16
C LYS A 64 12.00 -8.81 7.42
N LYS A 65 11.82 -8.44 8.70
CA LYS A 65 11.40 -7.10 9.14
C LYS A 65 12.40 -6.01 8.75
N ILE A 66 13.70 -6.28 8.83
CA ILE A 66 14.78 -5.34 8.47
C ILE A 66 14.74 -4.99 6.97
N TYR A 67 14.63 -6.00 6.10
CA TYR A 67 14.54 -5.79 4.66
C TYR A 67 13.26 -5.03 4.29
N LEU A 68 12.16 -5.35 4.97
CA LEU A 68 10.87 -4.75 4.70
C LEU A 68 10.82 -3.29 5.17
N ILE A 69 11.43 -2.94 6.30
CA ILE A 69 11.63 -1.53 6.73
C ILE A 69 12.48 -0.75 5.71
N LYS A 70 13.51 -1.38 5.16
CA LYS A 70 14.37 -0.77 4.13
C LYS A 70 13.58 -0.49 2.83
N ILE A 71 12.74 -1.44 2.43
CA ILE A 71 11.85 -1.34 1.27
C ILE A 71 10.75 -0.29 1.50
N ILE A 72 10.16 -0.20 2.72
CA ILE A 72 9.23 0.88 3.11
C ILE A 72 9.89 2.25 2.96
N LYS A 73 11.13 2.41 3.45
CA LYS A 73 11.86 3.67 3.35
C LYS A 73 12.04 4.11 1.90
N ILE A 74 12.39 3.18 1.02
CA ILE A 74 12.53 3.40 -0.43
C ILE A 74 11.21 3.78 -1.08
N VAL A 75 10.13 3.07 -0.77
CA VAL A 75 8.81 3.35 -1.36
C VAL A 75 8.25 4.68 -0.89
N SER A 76 8.36 5.02 0.39
CA SER A 76 7.97 6.35 0.89
C SER A 76 8.75 7.47 0.19
N ILE A 77 10.07 7.32 0.00
CA ILE A 77 10.89 8.29 -0.75
C ILE A 77 10.38 8.47 -2.19
N THR A 78 10.02 7.37 -2.84
CA THR A 78 9.56 7.41 -4.24
C THR A 78 8.20 8.09 -4.35
N VAL A 79 7.27 7.77 -3.44
CA VAL A 79 5.95 8.40 -3.36
C VAL A 79 6.07 9.91 -3.09
N ILE A 80 6.94 10.31 -2.17
CA ILE A 80 7.22 11.73 -1.88
C ILE A 80 7.78 12.45 -3.10
N GLY A 81 8.69 11.82 -3.85
CA GLY A 81 9.24 12.38 -5.09
C GLY A 81 8.17 12.61 -6.17
N ILE A 82 7.27 11.65 -6.36
CA ILE A 82 6.15 11.77 -7.31
C ILE A 82 5.21 12.91 -6.89
N ILE A 83 4.89 13.01 -5.60
CA ILE A 83 4.05 14.11 -5.08
C ILE A 83 4.71 15.47 -5.31
N LEU A 84 6.02 15.58 -5.07
CA LEU A 84 6.77 16.82 -5.31
C LEU A 84 6.73 17.22 -6.79
N ILE A 85 7.02 16.29 -7.69
CA ILE A 85 7.00 16.53 -9.15
C ILE A 85 5.62 16.94 -9.63
N SER A 86 4.57 16.34 -9.06
CA SER A 86 3.19 16.67 -9.40
C SER A 86 2.74 18.02 -8.85
N LEU A 87 3.37 18.54 -7.78
CA LEU A 87 3.04 19.84 -7.18
C LEU A 87 3.74 21.01 -7.87
N ILE A 88 4.91 20.79 -8.48
CA ILE A 88 5.69 21.81 -9.20
C ILE A 88 4.86 22.61 -10.22
N PRO A 89 4.10 22.00 -11.14
CA PRO A 89 3.31 22.77 -12.10
C PRO A 89 2.22 23.60 -11.43
N LYS A 90 1.56 23.07 -10.39
CA LYS A 90 0.50 23.76 -9.63
C LYS A 90 1.04 24.97 -8.85
N ILE A 91 2.31 24.94 -8.41
CA ILE A 91 2.98 26.06 -7.74
C ILE A 91 3.41 27.13 -8.74
N ILE A 92 3.89 26.72 -9.93
CA ILE A 92 4.29 27.65 -10.99
C ILE A 92 3.08 28.45 -11.50
N ASP A 93 1.95 27.78 -11.74
CA ASP A 93 0.69 28.45 -12.11
C ASP A 93 0.13 29.38 -11.01
N TYR A 94 0.54 29.18 -9.75
CA TYR A 94 0.13 30.06 -8.65
C TYR A 94 1.05 31.28 -8.50
N LEU A 95 2.30 31.20 -8.99
CA LEU A 95 3.31 32.26 -8.84
C LEU A 95 3.39 33.22 -10.04
N TRP A 96 2.87 32.83 -11.21
CA TRP A 96 2.94 33.61 -12.45
C TRP A 96 1.55 33.82 -13.04
#